data_AF-A0A1S1TYP2-F1
#
_entry.id   AF-A0A1S1TYP2-F1
#
_cell.length_a   1.000
_cell.length_b   1.000
_cell.length_c   1.000
_cell.angle_alpha   90.00
_cell.angle_beta   90.00
_cell.angle_gamma   90.00
#
_symmetry.space_group_name_H-M   'P 1'
#
loop_
_entity.id
_entity.type
_entity.pdbx_description
1 polymer ?
#
loop_
_entity_poly.entity_id
_entity_poly.type
_entity_poly.pdbx_seq_one_letter_code
_entity_poly.pdbx_strand_id
1 'polypeptide(L)'
;MRSTSDTIAAIGLAIGGALGLAGTFVSSDALRETLWTIDGVAIVVAAALLTLKYQRLGNDLVAAGFLTFLAGEALLLAGNAAGLQASVPCYVGGIALWAAGLVMVSAQNTFALWMRLTAFVSAVLFVASAAMILWGAPLLPTSAPLPAAGYPFLVLTFIGWIWTVLKSER
;
A
#
# COMPACT_ATOMS: atom_id res chain seq x y z
N MET A 1 10.98 -23.41 8.51
CA MET A 1 11.34 -23.26 7.08
C MET A 1 10.46 -22.19 6.47
N ARG A 2 11.00 -21.00 6.28
CA ARG A 2 10.39 -19.91 5.54
C ARG A 2 9.93 -20.40 4.18
N SER A 3 8.67 -20.17 3.85
CA SER A 3 8.13 -20.60 2.56
C SER A 3 8.67 -19.69 1.45
N THR A 4 8.77 -20.21 0.23
CA THR A 4 9.09 -19.40 -0.96
C THR A 4 8.12 -18.22 -1.09
N SER A 5 6.84 -18.42 -0.76
CA SER A 5 5.81 -17.37 -0.76
C SER A 5 6.10 -16.25 0.23
N ASP A 6 6.57 -16.55 1.45
CA ASP A 6 6.96 -15.53 2.43
C ASP A 6 8.14 -14.70 1.94
N THR A 7 9.09 -15.34 1.25
CA THR A 7 10.23 -14.65 0.65
C THR A 7 9.80 -13.72 -0.48
N ILE A 8 8.96 -14.19 -1.40
CA ILE A 8 8.45 -13.38 -2.50
C ILE A 8 7.61 -12.21 -1.97
N ALA A 9 6.73 -12.44 -1.00
CA ALA A 9 5.91 -11.37 -0.41
C ALA A 9 6.77 -10.29 0.26
N ALA A 10 7.80 -10.69 1.02
CA ALA A 10 8.71 -9.74 1.66
C ALA A 10 9.50 -8.91 0.63
N ILE A 11 9.98 -9.53 -0.45
CA ILE A 11 10.68 -8.84 -1.54
C ILE A 11 9.71 -7.88 -2.26
N GLY A 12 8.49 -8.32 -2.55
CA GLY A 12 7.47 -7.49 -3.19
C GLY A 12 7.13 -6.24 -2.39
N LEU A 13 6.96 -6.38 -1.07
CA LEU A 13 6.77 -5.22 -0.17
C LEU A 13 7.99 -4.28 -0.15
N ALA A 14 9.21 -4.82 -0.18
CA ALA A 14 10.44 -4.03 -0.15
C ALA A 14 10.61 -3.22 -1.45
N ILE A 15 10.43 -3.87 -2.61
CA ILE A 15 10.44 -3.21 -3.92
C ILE A 15 9.32 -2.17 -3.98
N GLY A 16 8.10 -2.57 -3.58
CA GLY A 16 6.93 -1.71 -3.56
C GLY A 16 7.13 -0.42 -2.76
N GLY A 17 7.56 -0.55 -1.51
CA GLY A 17 7.81 0.61 -0.65
C GLY A 17 8.94 1.51 -1.17
N ALA A 18 10.04 0.92 -1.64
CA ALA A 18 11.20 1.68 -2.10
C ALA A 18 10.91 2.45 -3.39
N LEU A 19 10.36 1.77 -4.40
CA LEU A 19 10.10 2.38 -5.70
C LEU A 19 8.88 3.31 -5.66
N GLY A 20 7.86 3.00 -4.84
CA GLY A 20 6.71 3.90 -4.65
C GLY A 20 7.10 5.23 -4.03
N LEU A 21 7.97 5.22 -3.00
CA LEU A 21 8.53 6.45 -2.46
C LEU A 21 9.41 7.16 -3.49
N ALA A 22 10.33 6.44 -4.15
CA ALA A 22 11.20 7.06 -5.15
C ALA A 22 10.39 7.73 -6.27
N GLY A 23 9.36 7.05 -6.80
CA GLY A 23 8.43 7.58 -7.80
C GLY A 23 7.73 8.87 -7.33
N THR A 24 7.37 8.94 -6.05
CA THR A 24 6.70 10.12 -5.48
C THR A 24 7.58 11.38 -5.47
N PHE A 25 8.91 11.22 -5.38
CA PHE A 25 9.84 12.35 -5.21
C PHE A 25 10.74 12.66 -6.42
N VAL A 26 10.71 11.84 -7.47
CA VAL A 26 11.40 12.18 -8.73
C VAL A 26 10.62 13.23 -9.51
N SER A 27 11.34 14.08 -10.25
CA SER A 27 10.75 15.15 -11.07
C SER A 27 10.40 14.71 -12.50
N SER A 28 10.89 13.56 -12.95
CA SER A 28 10.65 13.05 -14.31
C SER A 28 9.36 12.23 -14.35
N ASP A 29 8.42 12.65 -15.21
CA ASP A 29 7.14 11.97 -15.40
C ASP A 29 7.34 10.52 -15.84
N ALA A 30 8.10 10.30 -16.91
CA ALA A 30 8.36 8.95 -17.43
C ALA A 30 9.04 8.04 -16.38
N LEU A 31 9.99 8.58 -15.60
CA LEU A 31 10.66 7.78 -14.57
C LEU A 31 9.69 7.44 -13.44
N ARG A 32 8.88 8.40 -13.01
CA ARG A 32 7.88 8.22 -11.97
C ARG A 32 6.85 7.16 -12.33
N GLU A 33 6.25 7.26 -13.51
CA GLU A 33 5.25 6.31 -13.99
C GLU A 33 5.84 4.90 -14.10
N THR A 34 7.11 4.80 -14.52
CA THR A 34 7.85 3.54 -14.56
C THR A 34 8.04 2.97 -13.15
N LEU A 35 8.49 3.78 -12.20
CA LEU A 35 8.69 3.37 -10.81
C LEU A 35 7.37 2.89 -10.20
N TRP A 36 6.31 3.71 -10.29
CA TRP A 36 4.94 3.40 -9.88
C TRP A 36 4.38 2.12 -10.49
N THR A 37 4.69 1.85 -11.75
CA THR A 37 4.26 0.60 -12.39
C THR A 37 4.97 -0.61 -11.78
N ILE A 38 6.27 -0.50 -11.49
CA ILE A 38 7.04 -1.60 -10.90
C ILE A 38 6.63 -1.83 -9.44
N ASP A 39 6.45 -0.77 -8.63
CA ASP A 39 5.95 -0.95 -7.27
C ASP A 39 4.54 -1.55 -7.25
N GLY A 40 3.61 -1.04 -8.05
CA GLY A 40 2.24 -1.55 -8.05
C GLY A 40 2.18 -3.05 -8.35
N VAL A 41 2.96 -3.53 -9.33
CA VAL A 41 3.07 -4.98 -9.61
C VAL A 41 3.64 -5.74 -8.42
N ALA A 42 4.71 -5.23 -7.80
CA ALA A 42 5.35 -5.87 -6.66
C ALA A 42 4.42 -5.95 -5.43
N ILE A 43 3.64 -4.90 -5.18
CA ILE A 43 2.67 -4.82 -4.09
C ILE A 43 1.48 -5.75 -4.34
N VAL A 44 0.94 -5.78 -5.57
CA VAL A 44 -0.15 -6.72 -5.94
C VAL A 44 0.27 -8.16 -5.66
N VAL A 45 1.47 -8.55 -6.09
CA VAL A 45 2.00 -9.90 -5.83
C VAL A 45 2.14 -10.17 -4.33
N ALA A 46 2.71 -9.23 -3.58
CA ALA A 46 2.89 -9.39 -2.14
C ALA A 46 1.55 -9.51 -1.40
N ALA A 47 0.59 -8.63 -1.68
CA ALA A 47 -0.71 -8.63 -1.05
C ALA A 47 -1.51 -9.90 -1.37
N ALA A 48 -1.40 -10.44 -2.59
CA ALA A 48 -2.04 -11.71 -2.97
C ALA A 48 -1.49 -12.87 -2.12
N LEU A 49 -0.17 -12.97 -1.98
CA LEU A 49 0.47 -14.02 -1.19
C LEU A 49 0.14 -13.89 0.30
N LEU A 50 0.10 -12.67 0.82
CA LEU A 50 -0.28 -12.42 2.22
C LEU A 50 -1.76 -12.72 2.49
N THR A 51 -2.64 -12.42 1.54
CA THR A 51 -4.05 -12.81 1.60
C THR A 51 -4.17 -14.32 1.80
N LEU A 52 -3.53 -15.11 0.92
CA LEU A 52 -3.56 -16.57 1.01
C LEU A 52 -2.93 -17.10 2.30
N LYS A 53 -1.82 -16.49 2.76
CA LYS A 53 -1.17 -16.86 4.01
C LYS A 53 -2.13 -16.68 5.19
N TYR A 54 -2.69 -15.49 5.37
CA TYR A 54 -3.51 -15.19 6.54
C TYR A 54 -4.86 -15.91 6.50
N GLN A 55 -5.41 -16.18 5.31
CA GLN A 55 -6.58 -17.05 5.17
C GLN A 55 -6.27 -18.48 5.65
N ARG A 56 -5.12 -19.06 5.27
CA ARG A 56 -4.70 -20.41 5.73
C ARG A 56 -4.42 -20.46 7.24
N LEU A 57 -4.09 -19.33 7.84
CA LEU A 57 -3.92 -19.18 9.29
C LEU A 57 -5.25 -18.92 10.02
N GLY A 58 -6.39 -18.90 9.33
CA GLY A 58 -7.71 -18.62 9.90
C GLY A 58 -7.90 -17.15 10.33
N ASN A 59 -7.07 -16.24 9.83
CA ASN A 59 -7.16 -14.81 10.12
C ASN A 59 -7.86 -14.08 8.98
N ASP A 60 -9.17 -14.30 8.90
CA ASP A 60 -10.00 -13.86 7.77
C ASP A 60 -10.04 -12.34 7.61
N LEU A 61 -10.02 -11.58 8.72
CA LEU A 61 -10.04 -10.12 8.64
C LEU A 61 -8.73 -9.55 8.11
N VAL A 62 -7.58 -10.11 8.50
CA VAL A 62 -6.28 -9.72 7.91
C VAL A 62 -6.21 -10.13 6.44
N ALA A 63 -6.67 -11.33 6.10
CA ALA A 63 -6.72 -11.78 4.71
C ALA A 63 -7.58 -10.86 3.84
N ALA A 64 -8.80 -10.54 4.30
CA ALA A 64 -9.68 -9.60 3.63
C ALA A 64 -9.09 -8.18 3.55
N GLY A 65 -8.33 -7.76 4.57
CA GLY A 65 -7.60 -6.49 4.57
C GLY A 65 -6.54 -6.43 3.47
N PHE A 66 -5.71 -7.48 3.32
CA PHE A 66 -4.74 -7.57 2.22
C PHE A 66 -5.41 -7.67 0.85
N LEU A 67 -6.54 -8.37 0.74
CA LEU A 67 -7.31 -8.44 -0.51
C LEU A 67 -7.87 -7.08 -0.90
N THR A 68 -8.38 -6.32 0.08
CA THR A 68 -8.87 -4.95 -0.13
C THR A 68 -7.73 -4.02 -0.52
N PHE A 69 -6.58 -4.15 0.13
CA PHE A 69 -5.38 -3.40 -0.20
C PHE A 69 -4.89 -3.70 -1.63
N LEU A 70 -4.89 -4.97 -2.04
CA LEU A 70 -4.58 -5.40 -3.40
C LEU A 70 -5.51 -4.76 -4.43
N ALA A 71 -6.81 -4.72 -4.16
CA ALA A 71 -7.78 -4.09 -5.05
C ALA A 71 -7.49 -2.59 -5.20
N GLY A 72 -7.11 -1.92 -4.11
CA GLY A 72 -6.64 -0.54 -4.15
C GLY A 72 -5.40 -0.37 -5.02
N GLU A 73 -4.39 -1.20 -4.82
CA GLU A 73 -3.17 -1.20 -5.63
C GLU A 73 -3.43 -1.39 -7.12
N ALA A 74 -4.33 -2.32 -7.47
CA ALA A 74 -4.67 -2.60 -8.86
C ALA A 74 -5.31 -1.38 -9.55
N LEU A 75 -6.10 -0.58 -8.82
CA LEU A 75 -6.64 0.68 -9.35
C LEU A 75 -5.53 1.70 -9.57
N LEU A 76 -4.61 1.86 -8.61
CA LEU A 76 -3.47 2.78 -8.75
C LEU A 76 -2.62 2.40 -9.97
N LEU A 77 -2.26 1.12 -10.07
CA LEU A 77 -1.49 0.56 -11.18
C LEU A 77 -2.15 0.87 -12.54
N ALA A 78 -3.47 0.73 -12.64
CA ALA A 78 -4.21 1.03 -13.87
C ALA A 78 -4.13 2.51 -14.28
N GLY A 79 -3.94 3.41 -13.32
CA GLY A 79 -3.83 4.85 -13.56
C GLY A 79 -2.42 5.34 -13.89
N ASN A 80 -1.37 4.57 -13.59
CA ASN A 80 0.02 5.06 -13.62
C ASN A 80 0.44 5.62 -14.99
N ALA A 81 0.16 4.89 -16.07
CA ALA A 81 0.55 5.30 -17.43
C ALA A 81 -0.29 6.46 -18.00
N ALA A 82 -1.34 6.91 -17.30
CA ALA A 82 -2.18 8.01 -17.74
C ALA A 82 -1.59 9.39 -17.38
N GLY A 83 -0.54 9.43 -16.54
CA GLY A 83 0.01 10.65 -15.96
C GLY A 83 -0.81 11.17 -14.78
N LEU A 84 -0.25 12.16 -14.06
CA LEU A 84 -0.77 12.65 -12.77
C LEU A 84 -2.25 13.06 -12.78
N GLN A 85 -2.63 13.89 -13.75
CA GLN A 85 -3.96 14.52 -13.75
C GLN A 85 -5.01 13.51 -14.19
N ALA A 86 -4.71 12.70 -15.19
CA ALA A 86 -5.65 11.71 -15.69
C ALA A 86 -5.77 10.49 -14.77
N SER A 87 -4.78 10.21 -13.91
CA SER A 87 -4.83 9.11 -12.95
C SER A 87 -5.73 9.39 -11.74
N VAL A 88 -6.17 10.65 -11.52
CA VAL A 88 -6.93 11.05 -10.32
C VAL A 88 -8.14 10.15 -10.01
N PRO A 89 -9.00 9.75 -10.97
CA PRO A 89 -10.13 8.87 -10.65
C PRO A 89 -9.71 7.51 -10.09
N CYS A 90 -8.70 6.89 -10.71
CA CYS A 90 -8.10 5.65 -10.24
C CYS A 90 -7.38 5.84 -8.91
N TYR A 91 -6.70 6.97 -8.76
CA TYR A 91 -5.96 7.35 -7.56
C TYR A 91 -6.87 7.42 -6.33
N VAL A 92 -7.98 8.16 -6.41
CA VAL A 92 -8.96 8.32 -5.32
C VAL A 92 -9.52 6.98 -4.89
N GLY A 93 -9.95 6.16 -5.85
CA GLY A 93 -10.45 4.81 -5.56
C GLY A 93 -9.38 3.93 -4.91
N GLY A 94 -8.15 3.99 -5.44
CA GLY A 94 -7.01 3.23 -4.96
C GLY A 94 -6.64 3.56 -3.51
N ILE A 95 -6.46 4.84 -3.19
CA ILE A 95 -6.08 5.25 -1.82
C ILE A 95 -7.21 5.04 -0.81
N ALA A 96 -8.48 5.09 -1.24
CA ALA A 96 -9.61 4.78 -0.38
C ALA A 96 -9.63 3.28 0.01
N LEU A 97 -9.38 2.40 -0.95
CA LEU A 97 -9.27 0.96 -0.72
C LEU A 97 -8.00 0.60 0.07
N TRP A 98 -6.87 1.26 -0.20
CA TRP A 98 -5.68 1.15 0.64
C TRP A 98 -5.99 1.48 2.09
N ALA A 99 -6.64 2.62 2.35
CA ALA A 99 -6.97 3.03 3.71
C ALA A 99 -7.88 2.01 4.41
N ALA A 100 -8.92 1.52 3.73
CA ALA A 100 -9.80 0.47 4.26
C ALA A 100 -9.02 -0.82 4.58
N GLY A 101 -8.17 -1.29 3.65
CA GLY A 101 -7.33 -2.47 3.86
C GLY A 101 -6.36 -2.30 5.03
N LEU A 102 -5.72 -1.13 5.16
CA LEU A 102 -4.83 -0.81 6.27
C LEU A 102 -5.55 -0.84 7.62
N VAL A 103 -6.78 -0.32 7.70
CA VAL A 103 -7.60 -0.39 8.92
C VAL A 103 -7.94 -1.84 9.27
N MET A 104 -8.34 -2.65 8.30
CA MET A 104 -8.67 -4.07 8.52
C MET A 104 -7.46 -4.87 9.02
N VAL A 105 -6.29 -4.67 8.41
CA VAL A 105 -5.03 -5.33 8.82
C VAL A 105 -4.61 -4.84 10.22
N SER A 106 -4.70 -3.53 10.48
CA SER A 106 -4.26 -2.94 11.75
C SER A 106 -5.21 -3.15 12.92
N ALA A 107 -6.46 -3.56 12.68
CA ALA A 107 -7.40 -3.88 13.75
C ALA A 107 -6.96 -5.10 14.59
N GLN A 108 -6.22 -6.04 13.99
CA GLN A 108 -5.87 -7.31 14.62
C GLN A 108 -4.55 -7.25 15.41
N ASN A 109 -4.49 -8.00 16.52
CA ASN A 109 -3.30 -8.10 17.38
C ASN A 109 -2.19 -9.01 16.81
N THR A 110 -2.37 -9.51 15.58
CA THR A 110 -1.39 -10.29 14.83
C THR A 110 -0.11 -9.50 14.54
N PHE A 111 -0.24 -8.18 14.37
CA PHE A 111 0.88 -7.27 14.16
C PHE A 111 1.22 -6.52 15.44
N ALA A 112 2.50 -6.19 15.62
CA ALA A 112 2.96 -5.41 16.76
C ALA A 112 2.30 -4.03 16.79
N LEU A 113 2.09 -3.47 17.99
CA LEU A 113 1.38 -2.20 18.18
C LEU A 113 1.92 -1.08 17.28
N TRP A 114 3.24 -0.93 17.18
CA TRP A 114 3.84 0.12 16.36
C TRP A 114 3.47 0.00 14.87
N MET A 115 3.37 -1.21 14.32
CA MET A 115 2.99 -1.46 12.92
C MET A 115 1.53 -1.07 12.68
N ARG A 116 0.68 -1.34 13.68
CA ARG A 116 -0.74 -0.99 13.64
C ARG A 116 -0.92 0.53 13.68
N LEU A 117 -0.11 1.23 14.48
CA LEU A 117 -0.11 2.70 14.55
C LEU A 117 0.35 3.33 13.24
N THR A 118 1.43 2.86 12.61
CA THR A 118 1.87 3.40 11.32
C THR A 118 0.83 3.17 10.22
N ALA A 119 0.20 2.00 10.20
CA ALA A 119 -0.86 1.67 9.25
C ALA A 119 -2.08 2.59 9.45
N PHE A 120 -2.48 2.81 10.70
CA PHE A 120 -3.61 3.67 11.04
C PHE A 120 -3.36 5.13 10.66
N VAL A 121 -2.18 5.67 10.96
CA VAL A 121 -1.81 7.04 10.57
C VAL A 121 -1.85 7.19 9.05
N SER A 122 -1.25 6.24 8.32
CA SER A 122 -1.29 6.24 6.85
C SER A 122 -2.73 6.22 6.32
N ALA A 123 -3.58 5.35 6.87
CA ALA A 123 -4.99 5.25 6.50
C ALA A 123 -5.75 6.57 6.71
N VAL A 124 -5.57 7.23 7.85
CA VAL A 124 -6.22 8.52 8.14
C VAL A 124 -5.82 9.58 7.12
N LEU A 125 -4.53 9.66 6.78
CA LEU A 125 -4.02 10.63 5.80
C LEU A 125 -4.57 10.37 4.39
N PHE A 126 -4.70 9.10 3.99
CA PHE A 126 -5.30 8.73 2.70
C PHE A 126 -6.82 8.95 2.67
N VAL A 127 -7.55 8.68 3.75
CA VAL A 127 -8.98 9.01 3.85
C VAL A 127 -9.18 10.51 3.71
N ALA A 128 -8.39 11.32 4.43
CA ALA A 128 -8.47 12.78 4.32
C ALA A 128 -8.19 13.24 2.88
N SER A 129 -7.17 12.68 2.23
CA SER A 129 -6.82 13.01 0.84
C SER A 129 -7.93 12.63 -0.14
N ALA A 130 -8.49 11.42 -0.03
CA ALA A 130 -9.61 10.97 -0.86
C ALA A 130 -10.84 11.86 -0.68
N ALA A 131 -11.19 12.19 0.57
CA ALA A 131 -12.30 13.08 0.88
C ALA A 131 -12.11 14.47 0.29
N MET A 132 -10.90 15.04 0.39
CA MET A 132 -10.57 16.34 -0.20
C MET A 132 -10.73 16.33 -1.73
N ILE A 133 -10.24 15.29 -2.41
CA ILE A 133 -10.40 15.17 -3.87
C ILE A 133 -11.87 15.06 -4.26
N LEU A 134 -12.64 14.23 -3.55
CA LEU A 134 -14.09 14.09 -3.78
C LEU A 134 -14.86 15.39 -3.49
N TRP A 135 -14.34 16.25 -2.62
CA TRP A 135 -14.84 17.60 -2.37
C TRP A 135 -14.29 18.68 -3.31
N GLY A 136 -13.60 18.28 -4.38
CA GLY A 136 -13.13 19.17 -5.44
C GLY A 136 -11.76 19.81 -5.20
N ALA A 137 -11.01 19.39 -4.17
CA ALA A 137 -9.61 19.82 -4.03
C ALA A 137 -8.76 19.21 -5.16
N PRO A 138 -7.92 19.99 -5.86
CA PRO A 138 -7.12 19.52 -6.98
C PRO A 138 -5.84 18.79 -6.52
N LEU A 139 -5.97 17.85 -5.58
CA LEU A 139 -4.84 17.08 -5.09
C LEU A 139 -4.42 16.02 -6.11
N LEU A 140 -3.12 15.90 -6.30
CA LEU A 140 -2.45 14.90 -7.11
C LEU A 140 -1.72 13.91 -6.19
N PRO A 141 -1.37 12.71 -6.69
CA PRO A 141 -0.58 11.74 -5.94
C PRO A 141 0.71 12.30 -5.31
N THR A 142 1.32 13.34 -5.89
CA THR A 142 2.55 13.97 -5.37
C THR A 142 2.29 15.28 -4.60
N SER A 143 1.03 15.66 -4.36
CA SER A 143 0.70 16.89 -3.64
C SER A 143 1.19 16.85 -2.19
N ALA A 144 1.63 18.01 -1.71
CA ALA A 144 2.09 18.22 -0.34
C ALA A 144 1.19 19.24 0.39
N PRO A 145 0.91 19.05 1.69
CA PRO A 145 1.38 17.94 2.53
C PRO A 145 0.60 16.63 2.31
N LEU A 146 -0.65 16.71 1.82
CA LEU A 146 -1.48 15.56 1.50
C LEU A 146 -1.58 15.40 -0.01
N PRO A 147 -1.45 14.18 -0.55
CA PRO A 147 -1.31 12.88 0.15
C PRO A 147 0.13 12.52 0.54
N ALA A 148 1.15 13.29 0.13
CA ALA A 148 2.57 12.92 0.23
C ALA A 148 3.03 12.46 1.64
N ALA A 149 2.48 13.05 2.71
CA ALA A 149 2.81 12.68 4.09
C ALA A 149 2.37 11.26 4.48
N GLY A 150 1.41 10.65 3.76
CA GLY A 150 0.91 9.30 4.04
C GLY A 150 1.86 8.18 3.65
N TYR A 151 2.68 8.38 2.60
CA TYR A 151 3.55 7.35 2.04
C TYR A 151 4.67 6.89 2.98
N PRO A 152 5.38 7.77 3.72
CA PRO A 152 6.37 7.31 4.70
C PRO A 152 5.78 6.36 5.75
N PHE A 153 4.58 6.63 6.25
CA PHE A 153 3.90 5.74 7.20
C PHE A 153 3.44 4.42 6.56
N LEU A 154 3.06 4.46 5.28
CA LEU A 154 2.78 3.25 4.50
C LEU A 154 4.04 2.37 4.40
N VAL A 155 5.18 2.96 4.06
CA VAL A 155 6.44 2.21 3.93
C VAL A 155 6.92 1.67 5.27
N LEU A 156 6.78 2.43 6.36
CA LEU A 156 7.04 1.91 7.71
C LEU A 156 6.15 0.70 8.04
N THR A 157 4.90 0.73 7.57
CA THR A 157 3.97 -0.40 7.71
C THR A 157 4.46 -1.61 6.90
N PHE A 158 4.93 -1.42 5.67
CA PHE A 158 5.52 -2.49 4.86
C PHE A 158 6.76 -3.10 5.53
N ILE A 159 7.63 -2.28 6.12
CA ILE A 159 8.77 -2.76 6.92
C ILE A 159 8.27 -3.64 8.08
N GLY A 160 7.19 -3.24 8.75
CA GLY A 160 6.55 -4.03 9.78
C GLY A 160 6.01 -5.37 9.28
N TRP A 161 5.32 -5.38 8.15
CA TRP A 161 4.81 -6.60 7.54
C TRP A 161 5.91 -7.54 7.10
N ILE A 162 6.97 -7.02 6.46
CA ILE A 162 8.19 -7.76 6.13
C ILE A 162 8.71 -8.42 7.41
N TRP A 163 8.98 -7.63 8.45
CA TRP A 163 9.49 -8.14 9.72
C TRP A 163 8.64 -9.28 10.28
N THR A 164 7.31 -9.14 10.30
CA THR A 164 6.39 -10.19 10.78
C THR A 164 6.47 -11.46 9.94
N VAL A 165 6.48 -11.33 8.61
CA VAL A 165 6.57 -12.45 7.68
C VAL A 165 7.90 -13.18 7.80
N LEU A 166 8.99 -12.44 8.02
CA LEU A 166 10.33 -12.99 8.23
C LEU A 166 10.48 -13.67 9.60
N LYS A 167 9.83 -13.14 10.64
CA LYS A 167 9.98 -13.61 12.01
C LYS A 167 9.10 -14.82 12.34
N SER A 168 8.05 -15.12 11.56
CA SER A 168 7.12 -16.24 11.82
C SER A 168 7.75 -17.65 11.70
N GLU A 169 9.09 -17.76 11.81
CA GLU A 169 9.87 -19.00 11.89
C GLU A 169 10.05 -19.54 13.32
N ARG A 170 9.23 -19.14 14.28
CA ARG A 170 9.28 -19.69 15.65
C ARG A 170 7.95 -20.31 16.04
#